data_AF-M3H2L2-F1
#
_entry.id   AF-M3H2L2-F1
#
_cell.length_a   1.000
_cell.length_b   1.000
_cell.length_c   1.000
_cell.angle_alpha   90.00
_cell.angle_beta   90.00
_cell.angle_gamma   90.00
#
_symmetry.space_group_name_H-M   'P 1'
#
loop_
_entity.id
_entity.type
_entity.pdbx_description
1 polymer ?
#
loop_
_entity_poly.entity_id
_entity_poly.type
_entity_poly.pdbx_seq_one_letter_code
_entity_poly.pdbx_strand_id
1 'polypeptide(L)'
;MDVLTGYSVLKNETSQFAAPQEIEVVKTNSGEFTKYQTLSEDSKRTLNENFTHHNESTNSLITSDASDNSHTSVTIYRITLKNKKVYSGTIEETDRFYLLVDKEGNKIEIKKEDIIELEIIQP
;
A
#
# COMPACT_ATOMS: atom_id res chain seq x y z
N MET A 1 -21.61 42.10 3.25
CA MET A 1 -20.85 41.72 4.46
C MET A 1 -21.46 40.44 4.95
N ASP A 2 -20.69 39.35 4.98
CA ASP A 2 -20.75 38.33 6.04
C ASP A 2 -19.67 37.29 5.76
N VAL A 3 -18.61 37.36 6.56
CA VAL A 3 -17.43 36.50 6.50
C VAL A 3 -17.71 35.33 7.44
N LEU A 4 -17.94 34.15 6.86
CA LEU A 4 -18.25 32.93 7.60
C LEU A 4 -17.03 32.53 8.44
N THR A 5 -17.21 32.64 9.76
CA THR A 5 -16.22 32.30 10.79
C THR A 5 -16.05 30.78 10.84
N GLY A 6 -14.81 30.28 10.81
CA GLY A 6 -14.62 28.84 10.88
C GLY A 6 -13.23 28.26 11.02
N TYR A 7 -12.19 29.00 11.45
CA TYR A 7 -10.93 28.38 11.88
C TYR A 7 -10.29 29.20 13.01
N SER A 8 -10.47 28.75 14.25
CA SER A 8 -9.65 29.22 15.38
C SER A 8 -8.46 28.28 15.52
N VAL A 9 -7.28 28.72 15.07
CA VAL A 9 -6.02 28.06 15.37
C VAL A 9 -5.63 28.46 16.79
N LEU A 10 -5.75 27.52 17.73
CA LEU A 10 -5.24 27.67 19.08
C LEU A 10 -3.73 27.87 19.00
N LYS A 11 -3.28 29.09 19.30
CA LYS A 11 -1.89 29.35 19.66
C LYS A 11 -1.66 28.71 21.03
N ASN A 12 -0.77 27.74 21.10
CA ASN A 12 0.27 27.68 22.13
C ASN A 12 1.37 26.69 21.76
N GLU A 13 2.57 27.25 21.63
CA GLU A 13 3.84 26.71 22.14
C GLU A 13 4.36 25.38 21.57
N THR A 14 5.24 25.48 20.57
CA THR A 14 6.71 25.31 20.73
C THR A 14 7.34 25.24 19.34
N SER A 15 8.33 26.10 19.09
CA SER A 15 9.08 26.17 17.84
C SER A 15 9.75 24.85 17.50
N GLN A 16 9.27 24.18 16.47
CA GLN A 16 10.07 23.26 15.68
C GLN A 16 9.91 23.71 14.23
N PHE A 17 11.02 24.13 13.61
CA PHE A 17 11.06 24.52 12.20
C PHE A 17 10.60 23.33 11.35
N ALA A 18 9.31 23.28 11.03
CA ALA A 18 8.79 22.39 10.01
C ALA A 18 9.20 22.96 8.66
N ALA A 19 9.99 22.20 7.90
CA ALA A 19 10.23 22.50 6.49
C ALA A 19 8.89 22.79 5.80
N PRO A 20 8.82 23.75 4.86
CA PRO A 20 7.60 23.97 4.10
C PRO A 20 7.28 22.68 3.35
N GLN A 21 6.31 21.92 3.88
CA GLN A 21 5.73 20.79 3.17
C GLN A 21 4.95 21.40 2.02
N GLU A 22 5.50 21.30 0.81
CA GLU A 22 4.78 21.59 -0.41
C GLU A 22 3.67 20.54 -0.50
N ILE A 23 2.41 20.99 -0.35
CA ILE A 23 1.26 20.11 -0.48
C ILE A 23 1.07 19.87 -1.97
N GLU A 24 1.48 18.69 -2.44
CA GLU A 24 1.20 18.27 -3.81
C GLU A 24 -0.28 17.87 -3.94
N VAL A 25 -1.05 18.71 -4.63
CA VAL A 25 -2.46 18.42 -4.93
C VAL A 25 -2.52 17.71 -6.28
N VAL A 26 -2.58 16.39 -6.25
CA VAL A 26 -2.74 15.58 -7.46
C VAL A 26 -4.23 15.40 -7.76
N LYS A 27 -4.60 15.59 -9.03
CA LYS A 27 -5.99 15.39 -9.49
C LYS A 27 -6.32 13.90 -9.49
N THR A 28 -7.26 13.49 -8.64
CA THR A 28 -7.80 12.12 -8.63
C THR A 28 -8.56 11.83 -9.91
N ASN A 29 -8.65 10.55 -10.28
CA ASN A 29 -9.50 10.15 -11.39
C ASN A 29 -10.98 10.44 -11.04
N SER A 30 -11.79 10.80 -12.04
CA SER A 30 -13.23 11.05 -11.89
C SER A 30 -13.97 9.85 -11.27
N GLY A 31 -13.50 8.62 -11.55
CA GLY A 31 -14.05 7.39 -10.94
C GLY A 31 -13.74 7.25 -9.46
N GLU A 32 -12.55 7.67 -9.02
CA GLU A 32 -12.10 7.58 -7.62
C GLU A 32 -12.87 8.55 -6.72
N PHE A 33 -13.14 9.77 -7.21
CA PHE A 33 -13.90 10.75 -6.44
C PHE A 33 -15.31 10.23 -6.10
N THR A 34 -16.01 9.67 -7.09
CA THR A 34 -17.36 9.12 -6.92
C THR A 34 -17.37 7.95 -5.92
N LYS A 35 -16.32 7.13 -5.94
CA LYS A 35 -16.11 6.03 -5.01
C LYS A 35 -15.97 6.52 -3.58
N TYR A 36 -15.02 7.43 -3.32
CA TYR A 36 -14.80 7.97 -1.97
C TYR A 36 -16.02 8.73 -1.44
N GLN A 37 -16.74 9.43 -2.31
CA GLN A 37 -17.99 10.09 -1.94
C GLN A 37 -19.05 9.07 -1.48
N THR A 38 -19.22 7.97 -2.22
CA THR A 38 -20.19 6.91 -1.88
C THR A 38 -19.86 6.25 -0.54
N LEU A 39 -18.58 5.92 -0.31
CA LEU A 39 -18.10 5.35 0.95
C LEU A 39 -18.34 6.30 2.13
N SER A 40 -18.13 7.60 1.94
CA SER A 40 -18.33 8.61 2.98
C SER A 40 -19.80 8.72 3.39
N GLU A 41 -20.71 8.79 2.42
CA GLU A 41 -22.15 8.93 2.71
C GLU A 41 -22.73 7.69 3.41
N ASP A 42 -22.31 6.48 3.00
CA ASP A 42 -22.75 5.25 3.67
C ASP A 42 -22.17 5.13 5.09
N SER A 43 -20.92 5.56 5.29
CA SER A 43 -20.30 5.58 6.62
C SER A 43 -21.00 6.56 7.56
N LYS A 44 -21.36 7.75 7.07
CA LYS A 44 -22.16 8.72 7.84
C LYS A 44 -23.52 8.15 8.21
N ARG A 45 -24.17 7.44 7.28
CA ARG A 45 -25.46 6.78 7.55
C ARG A 45 -25.33 5.70 8.60
N THR A 46 -24.34 4.83 8.45
CA THR A 46 -24.04 3.75 9.40
C THR A 46 -23.81 4.30 10.82
N LEU A 47 -23.03 5.39 10.93
CA LEU A 47 -22.74 6.05 12.20
C LEU A 47 -23.97 6.75 12.81
N ASN A 48 -24.77 7.45 12.01
CA ASN A 48 -25.91 8.24 12.50
C ASN A 48 -27.14 7.37 12.81
N GLU A 49 -27.36 6.29 12.05
CA GLU A 49 -28.53 5.43 12.18
C GLU A 49 -28.26 4.19 13.06
N ASN A 50 -27.09 4.10 13.70
CA ASN A 50 -26.64 2.98 14.56
C ASN A 50 -26.72 1.61 13.86
N PHE A 51 -26.42 1.55 12.57
CA PHE A 51 -26.30 0.25 11.90
C PHE A 51 -25.02 -0.46 12.33
N THR A 52 -25.09 -1.78 12.48
CA THR A 52 -23.94 -2.61 12.82
C THR A 52 -23.04 -2.92 11.62
N HIS A 53 -23.52 -2.67 10.39
CA HIS A 53 -22.83 -3.02 9.16
C HIS A 53 -23.08 -1.97 8.06
N HIS A 54 -22.08 -1.77 7.20
CA HIS A 54 -22.22 -1.02 5.95
C HIS A 54 -23.06 -1.78 4.92
N ASN A 55 -23.53 -1.09 3.88
CA ASN A 55 -24.26 -1.73 2.80
C ASN A 55 -23.37 -2.67 1.96
N GLU A 56 -23.97 -3.58 1.18
CA GLU A 56 -23.26 -4.59 0.39
C GLU A 56 -22.26 -3.99 -0.61
N SER A 57 -22.62 -2.88 -1.25
CA SER A 57 -21.75 -2.16 -2.20
C SER A 57 -20.52 -1.55 -1.52
N THR A 58 -20.71 -0.91 -0.37
CA THR A 58 -19.63 -0.38 0.48
C THR A 58 -18.72 -1.49 0.99
N ASN A 59 -19.28 -2.61 1.47
CA ASN A 59 -18.50 -3.76 1.90
C ASN A 59 -17.66 -4.34 0.76
N SER A 60 -18.24 -4.44 -0.44
CA SER A 60 -17.49 -4.84 -1.63
C SER A 60 -16.36 -3.87 -1.93
N LEU A 61 -16.59 -2.56 -1.91
CA LEU A 61 -15.56 -1.56 -2.20
C LEU A 61 -14.42 -1.56 -1.18
N ILE A 62 -14.72 -1.72 0.11
CA ILE A 62 -13.72 -1.79 1.19
C ILE A 62 -12.87 -3.06 1.06
N THR A 63 -13.51 -4.20 0.75
CA THR A 63 -12.81 -5.50 0.61
C THR A 63 -12.04 -5.59 -0.71
N SER A 64 -12.58 -5.06 -1.80
CA SER A 64 -11.89 -4.93 -3.09
C SER A 64 -10.65 -4.05 -2.97
N ASP A 65 -10.70 -2.90 -2.29
CA ASP A 65 -9.51 -2.06 -2.11
C ASP A 65 -8.44 -2.67 -1.21
N ALA A 66 -8.80 -3.50 -0.23
CA ALA A 66 -7.82 -4.26 0.51
C ALA A 66 -7.10 -5.32 -0.37
N SER A 67 -7.77 -5.80 -1.41
CA SER A 67 -7.21 -6.72 -2.42
C SER A 67 -6.50 -5.98 -3.57
N ASP A 68 -6.98 -4.79 -3.96
CA ASP A 68 -6.52 -3.96 -5.08
C ASP A 68 -5.46 -2.92 -4.65
N ASN A 69 -5.24 -2.71 -3.34
CA ASN A 69 -3.97 -2.18 -2.81
C ASN A 69 -2.80 -3.18 -2.98
N SER A 70 -3.00 -4.21 -3.80
CA SER A 70 -1.98 -4.78 -4.66
C SER A 70 -1.42 -3.76 -5.67
N HIS A 71 -0.98 -2.59 -5.21
CA HIS A 71 0.31 -2.05 -5.66
C HIS A 71 1.45 -2.91 -5.08
N THR A 72 1.29 -4.23 -5.00
CA THR A 72 2.41 -5.15 -4.95
C THR A 72 3.06 -5.04 -6.32
N SER A 73 3.90 -4.02 -6.49
CA SER A 73 5.06 -4.15 -7.35
C SER A 73 5.71 -5.45 -6.91
N VAL A 74 5.44 -6.51 -7.68
CA VAL A 74 5.94 -7.83 -7.40
C VAL A 74 7.45 -7.68 -7.41
N THR A 75 8.05 -7.69 -6.22
CA THR A 75 9.46 -7.36 -6.06
C THR A 75 10.24 -8.52 -6.65
N ILE A 76 10.93 -8.26 -7.75
CA ILE A 76 11.75 -9.26 -8.41
C ILE A 76 13.12 -9.23 -7.75
N TYR A 77 13.55 -10.38 -7.26
CA TYR A 77 14.87 -10.55 -6.65
C TYR A 77 15.79 -11.26 -7.62
N ARG A 78 17.06 -10.88 -7.58
CA ARG A 78 18.15 -11.60 -8.22
C ARG A 78 19.04 -12.21 -7.15
N ILE A 79 19.19 -13.53 -7.20
CA ILE A 79 20.01 -14.29 -6.25
C ILE A 79 21.22 -14.84 -6.97
N THR A 80 22.41 -14.51 -6.49
CA THR A 80 23.66 -15.13 -6.94
C THR A 80 24.13 -16.12 -5.87
N LEU A 81 24.43 -17.35 -6.28
CA LEU A 81 24.92 -18.42 -5.39
C LEU A 81 26.45 -18.57 -5.44
N LYS A 82 27.01 -19.24 -4.44
CA LYS A 82 28.45 -19.59 -4.35
C LYS A 82 28.96 -20.38 -5.56
N ASN A 83 28.11 -21.23 -6.13
CA ASN A 83 28.42 -22.00 -7.34
C ASN A 83 28.31 -21.17 -8.64
N LYS A 84 28.17 -19.84 -8.54
CA LYS A 84 27.98 -18.87 -9.63
C LYS A 84 26.67 -19.01 -10.40
N LYS A 85 25.71 -19.83 -9.95
CA LYS A 85 24.36 -19.83 -10.52
C LYS A 85 23.62 -18.55 -10.10
N VAL A 86 22.84 -18.01 -11.03
CA VAL A 86 22.03 -16.81 -10.83
C VAL A 86 20.57 -17.18 -11.08
N TYR A 87 19.70 -16.78 -10.16
CA TYR A 87 18.26 -16.94 -10.27
C TYR A 87 17.58 -15.57 -10.20
N SER A 88 16.42 -15.46 -10.85
CA SER A 88 15.60 -14.25 -10.82
C SER A 88 14.14 -14.62 -10.67
N GLY A 89 13.43 -13.94 -9.77
CA GLY A 89 12.03 -14.26 -9.47
C GLY A 89 11.54 -13.62 -8.19
N THR A 90 10.32 -13.97 -7.79
CA THR A 90 9.82 -13.63 -6.46
C THR A 90 10.38 -14.59 -5.44
N ILE A 91 10.47 -14.15 -4.18
CA ILE A 91 10.96 -15.01 -3.10
C ILE A 91 9.97 -15.04 -1.96
N GLU A 92 9.79 -16.23 -1.39
CA GLU A 92 9.19 -16.41 -0.07
C GLU A 92 10.30 -16.79 0.91
N GLU A 93 10.37 -16.10 2.04
CA GLU A 93 11.38 -16.36 3.06
C GLU A 93 10.89 -17.38 4.09
N THR A 94 11.71 -18.39 4.36
CA THR A 94 11.56 -19.32 5.49
C THR A 94 12.81 -19.22 6.38
N ASP A 95 12.85 -19.91 7.52
CA ASP A 95 14.01 -19.84 8.44
C ASP A 95 15.35 -20.15 7.76
N ARG A 96 15.42 -21.22 6.96
CA ARG A 96 16.68 -21.73 6.38
C ARG A 96 16.82 -21.57 4.87
N PHE A 97 15.73 -21.24 4.19
CA PHE A 97 15.67 -21.23 2.73
C PHE A 97 14.93 -19.98 2.23
N TYR A 98 15.26 -19.58 1.00
CA TYR A 98 14.39 -18.79 0.15
C TYR A 98 13.76 -19.72 -0.87
N LEU A 99 12.44 -19.66 -0.98
CA LEU A 99 11.70 -20.31 -2.05
C LEU A 99 11.53 -19.29 -3.18
N LEU A 100 12.32 -19.44 -4.24
CA LEU A 100 12.26 -18.57 -5.42
C LEU A 100 11.26 -19.12 -6.43
N VAL A 101 10.38 -18.26 -6.95
CA VAL A 101 9.47 -18.58 -8.05
C VAL A 101 9.91 -17.80 -9.28
N ASP A 102 10.33 -18.51 -10.32
CA ASP A 102 10.75 -17.88 -11.57
C ASP A 102 9.55 -17.35 -12.38
N LYS A 103 9.84 -16.68 -13.49
CA LYS A 103 8.81 -16.12 -14.39
C LYS A 103 7.94 -17.18 -15.07
N GLU A 104 8.42 -18.43 -15.14
CA GLU A 104 7.68 -19.59 -15.65
C GLU A 104 6.82 -20.27 -14.56
N GLY A 105 6.94 -19.83 -13.29
CA GLY A 105 6.22 -20.38 -12.15
C GLY A 105 6.91 -21.59 -11.51
N ASN A 106 8.14 -21.93 -11.89
CA ASN A 106 8.89 -23.00 -11.25
C ASN A 106 9.41 -22.56 -9.89
N LYS A 107 9.27 -23.44 -8.91
CA LYS A 107 9.72 -23.22 -7.54
C LYS A 107 11.11 -23.80 -7.32
N ILE A 108 12.01 -22.99 -6.80
CA ILE A 108 13.41 -23.34 -6.55
C ILE A 108 13.72 -23.06 -5.09
N GLU A 109 14.05 -24.10 -4.34
CA GLU A 109 14.51 -23.96 -2.96
C GLU A 109 16.00 -23.59 -2.94
N ILE A 110 16.33 -22.46 -2.32
CA ILE A 110 17.68 -21.93 -2.21
C ILE A 110 18.04 -21.78 -0.74
N LYS A 111 19.08 -22.48 -0.29
CA LYS A 111 19.61 -22.34 1.06
C LYS A 111 20.24 -20.97 1.26
N LYS A 112 19.92 -20.28 2.36
CA LYS A 112 20.49 -18.96 2.67
C LYS A 112 22.02 -19.00 2.79
N GLU A 113 22.56 -20.11 3.28
CA GLU A 113 24.01 -20.34 3.39
C GLU A 113 24.74 -20.40 2.03
N ASP A 114 24.03 -20.67 0.93
CA ASP A 114 24.62 -20.81 -0.40
C ASP A 114 24.58 -19.51 -1.21
N ILE A 115 23.96 -18.46 -0.67
CA ILE A 115 23.81 -17.16 -1.34
C ILE A 115 25.06 -16.30 -1.10
N ILE A 116 25.55 -15.69 -2.16
CA ILE A 116 26.61 -14.67 -2.10
C ILE A 116 26.05 -13.25 -2.27
N GLU A 117 24.92 -13.10 -2.96
CA GLU A 117 24.31 -11.82 -3.24
C GLU A 117 22.80 -11.96 -3.43
N LEU A 118 22.04 -11.00 -2.89
CA LEU A 118 20.59 -10.87 -3.04
C LEU A 118 20.28 -9.41 -3.38
N GLU A 119 19.78 -9.16 -4.59
CA GLU A 119 19.49 -7.83 -5.11
C GLU A 119 17.99 -7.70 -5.43
N ILE A 120 17.41 -6.53 -5.16
CA ILE A 120 16.06 -6.17 -5.63
C ILE A 120 16.19 -5.52 -7.00
N ILE A 121 15.55 -6.11 -8.01
CA ILE A 121 15.41 -5.52 -9.34
C ILE A 121 14.14 -4.67 -9.33
N GLN A 122 14.30 -3.35 -9.47
CA GLN A 122 13.17 -2.48 -9.80
C GLN A 122 12.83 -2.60 -11.30
N PRO A 123 11.54 -2.62 -11.66
CA PRO A 123 11.11 -2.64 -13.06
C PRO A 123 11.53 -1.41 -13.84
#